data_AF-A0A699ZQ76-F1
#
_entry.id   AF-A0A699ZQ76-F1
#
_cell.length_a   1.000
_cell.length_b   1.000
_cell.length_c   1.000
_cell.angle_alpha   90.00
_cell.angle_beta   90.00
_cell.angle_gamma   90.00
#
_symmetry.space_group_name_H-M   'P 1'
#
loop_
_entity.id
_entity.type
_entity.pdbx_description
1 polymer ?
#
loop_
_entity_poly.entity_id
_entity_poly.type
_entity_poly.pdbx_seq_one_letter_code
_entity_poly.pdbx_strand_id
1 'polypeptide(L)'
;MDHANVYTQYRPSKLTEGRDHPDPIVESQSLSGTSPPDPDYAHHLGREVAEGRISNAQLETVVYACMRFKRFLPSGERCGFFLGDGAGVGKGRQIAALVKVSPQAC
;
A
#
# COMPACT_ATOMS: atom_id res chain seq x y z
N MET A 1 -16.42 30.75 -6.20
CA MET A 1 -17.28 29.55 -6.30
C MET A 1 -16.41 28.38 -5.94
N ASP A 2 -16.69 27.79 -4.79
CA ASP A 2 -15.84 26.79 -4.14
C ASP A 2 -16.07 25.44 -4.83
N HIS A 3 -15.18 25.06 -5.75
CA HIS A 3 -15.15 23.70 -6.23
C HIS A 3 -14.60 22.85 -5.09
N ALA A 4 -15.48 22.34 -4.22
CA ALA A 4 -15.13 21.33 -3.23
C ALA A 4 -14.34 20.24 -3.96
N ASN A 5 -13.05 20.13 -3.65
CA ASN A 5 -12.14 19.27 -4.38
C ASN A 5 -12.46 17.82 -3.99
N VAL A 6 -13.39 17.21 -4.72
CA VAL A 6 -13.95 15.86 -4.47
C VAL A 6 -12.85 14.82 -4.26
N TYR A 7 -11.69 15.05 -4.88
CA TYR A 7 -10.51 14.22 -4.77
C TYR A 7 -9.35 14.97 -4.11
N THR A 8 -8.61 14.26 -3.27
CA THR A 8 -7.35 14.73 -2.67
C THR A 8 -6.21 13.88 -3.21
N GLN A 9 -5.04 14.49 -3.46
CA GLN A 9 -3.86 13.73 -3.87
C GLN A 9 -3.44 12.77 -2.74
N TYR A 10 -3.37 11.49 -3.06
CA TYR A 10 -2.95 10.46 -2.12
C TYR A 10 -1.43 10.37 -2.08
N ARG A 11 -0.87 10.41 -0.88
CA ARG A 11 0.52 10.09 -0.58
C ARG A 11 0.56 9.27 0.72
N PRO A 12 1.34 8.20 0.79
CA PRO A 12 1.55 7.47 2.04
C PRO A 12 1.89 8.43 3.19
N SER A 13 1.13 8.37 4.27
CA SER A 13 1.32 9.26 5.42
C SER A 13 2.25 8.66 6.48
N LYS A 14 2.41 7.33 6.48
CA LYS A 14 3.21 6.59 7.48
C LYS A 14 4.51 6.05 6.92
N LEU A 15 4.56 5.74 5.62
CA LEU A 15 5.75 5.18 4.98
C LEU A 15 6.47 6.27 4.18
N THR A 16 7.74 6.50 4.50
CA THR A 16 8.59 7.53 3.86
C THR A 16 9.52 6.95 2.78
N GLU A 17 9.53 5.63 2.62
CA GLU A 17 10.38 4.92 1.67
C GLU A 17 9.80 4.91 0.26
N GLY A 18 10.69 5.00 -0.74
CA GLY A 18 10.34 4.92 -2.16
C GLY A 18 10.03 6.27 -2.80
N ARG A 19 9.95 6.25 -4.13
CA ARG A 19 9.64 7.43 -4.95
C ARG A 19 8.13 7.56 -5.13
N ASP A 20 7.66 8.75 -5.43
CA ASP A 20 6.27 8.98 -5.80
C ASP A 20 5.85 8.09 -6.97
N HIS A 21 4.57 7.71 -6.99
CA HIS A 21 3.99 7.03 -8.13
C HIS A 21 4.07 7.94 -9.37
N PRO A 22 4.42 7.41 -10.56
CA PRO A 22 4.58 8.21 -11.78
C PRO A 22 3.30 8.95 -12.19
N ASP A 23 2.15 8.30 -12.00
CA ASP A 23 0.84 8.90 -12.17
C ASP A 23 0.29 9.42 -10.84
N PRO A 24 -0.41 10.56 -10.82
CA PRO A 24 -1.04 11.08 -9.60
C PRO A 24 -2.11 10.11 -9.09
N ILE A 25 -1.89 9.59 -7.88
CA ILE A 25 -2.90 8.83 -7.16
C ILE A 25 -3.76 9.80 -6.38
N VAL A 26 -5.07 9.56 -6.37
CA VAL A 26 -6.03 10.36 -5.62
C VAL A 26 -6.94 9.46 -4.79
N GLU A 27 -7.46 10.02 -3.71
CA GLU A 27 -8.52 9.43 -2.90
C GLU A 27 -9.69 10.40 -2.79
N SER A 28 -10.85 9.92 -2.34
CA SER A 28 -11.99 10.79 -2.05
C SER A 28 -11.68 11.67 -0.85
N GLN A 29 -12.03 12.96 -0.92
CA GLN A 29 -11.80 13.90 0.19
C GLN A 29 -12.47 13.45 1.51
N SER A 30 -13.56 12.70 1.44
CA SER A 30 -14.21 12.12 2.62
C SER A 30 -13.38 11.02 3.31
N LEU A 31 -12.45 10.38 2.61
CA LEU A 31 -11.60 9.31 3.12
C LEU A 31 -10.26 9.80 3.68
N SER A 32 -9.78 10.96 3.20
CA SER A 32 -8.45 11.48 3.56
C SER A 32 -8.28 11.85 5.03
N GLY A 33 -9.37 11.94 5.80
CA GLY A 33 -9.33 12.20 7.24
C GLY A 33 -8.94 10.99 8.09
N THR A 34 -8.90 9.78 7.54
CA THR A 34 -8.59 8.57 8.31
C THR A 34 -7.14 8.15 8.08
N SER A 35 -6.34 8.18 9.15
CA SER A 35 -4.97 7.68 9.07
C SER A 35 -4.92 6.14 9.05
N PRO A 36 -4.05 5.54 8.23
CA PRO A 36 -3.81 4.11 8.29
C PRO A 36 -3.08 3.72 9.59
N PRO A 37 -3.11 2.43 9.99
CA PRO A 37 -2.40 1.94 11.17
C PRO A 37 -0.89 2.16 11.04
N ASP A 38 -0.18 2.23 12.16
CA ASP A 38 1.29 2.35 12.12
C ASP A 38 1.93 1.07 11.55
N PRO A 39 2.87 1.19 10.60
CA PRO A 39 3.50 0.04 9.97
C PRO A 39 4.44 -0.69 10.94
N ASP A 40 4.27 -2.01 11.07
CA ASP A 40 5.09 -2.89 11.92
C ASP A 40 5.80 -4.02 11.13
N TYR A 41 5.79 -3.92 9.79
CA TYR A 41 6.39 -4.92 8.90
C TYR A 41 7.65 -4.37 8.21
N ALA A 42 8.78 -5.03 8.44
CA ALA A 42 10.03 -4.79 7.72
C ALA A 42 10.05 -5.64 6.43
N HIS A 43 10.07 -4.98 5.26
CA HIS A 43 10.11 -5.66 3.97
C HIS A 43 11.55 -5.88 3.47
N HIS A 44 11.74 -6.87 2.59
CA HIS A 44 13.04 -7.15 1.95
C HIS A 44 13.12 -6.65 0.50
N LEU A 45 12.45 -5.53 0.22
CA LEU A 45 12.34 -4.89 -1.11
C LEU A 45 13.28 -3.69 -1.32
N GLY A 46 14.30 -3.51 -0.47
CA GLY A 46 15.15 -2.31 -0.50
C GLY A 46 15.82 -2.04 -1.86
N ARG A 47 16.15 -3.09 -2.61
CA ARG A 47 16.69 -2.95 -3.98
C ARG A 47 15.65 -2.39 -4.94
N GLU A 48 14.44 -2.95 -4.93
CA GLU A 48 13.33 -2.54 -5.79
C GLU A 48 12.93 -1.09 -5.52
N VAL A 49 12.95 -0.69 -4.25
CA VAL A 49 12.72 0.69 -3.83
C VAL A 49 13.81 1.61 -4.36
N ALA A 50 15.09 1.29 -4.10
CA ALA A 50 16.22 2.13 -4.51
C ALA A 50 16.26 2.37 -6.03
N GLU A 51 15.97 1.31 -6.79
CA GLU A 51 15.89 1.36 -8.25
C GLU A 51 14.60 1.98 -8.80
N GLY A 52 13.63 2.35 -7.94
CA GLY A 52 12.34 2.91 -8.35
C GLY A 52 11.43 1.93 -9.07
N ARG A 53 11.64 0.61 -8.88
CA ARG A 53 10.81 -0.45 -9.46
C ARG A 53 9.45 -0.56 -8.77
N ILE A 54 9.31 -0.02 -7.56
CA ILE A 54 8.06 0.09 -6.80
C ILE A 54 7.95 1.51 -6.24
N SER A 55 6.77 2.13 -6.38
CA SER A 55 6.49 3.45 -5.80
C SER A 55 6.16 3.35 -4.32
N ASN A 56 6.19 4.48 -3.62
CA ASN A 56 5.83 4.60 -2.21
C ASN A 56 4.41 4.08 -1.93
N ALA A 57 3.41 4.45 -2.74
CA ALA A 57 2.04 3.98 -2.59
C ALA A 57 1.91 2.46 -2.79
N GLN A 58 2.60 1.92 -3.80
CA GLN A 58 2.61 0.47 -4.03
C GLN A 58 3.33 -0.28 -2.90
N LEU A 59 4.39 0.28 -2.34
CA LEU A 59 5.13 -0.29 -1.22
C LEU A 59 4.28 -0.27 0.07
N GLU A 60 3.56 0.82 0.33
CA GLU A 60 2.63 0.94 1.46
C GLU A 60 1.58 -0.18 1.44
N THR A 61 1.01 -0.48 0.26
CA THR A 61 0.11 -1.63 0.08
C THR A 61 0.77 -2.95 0.50
N VAL A 62 2.02 -3.18 0.08
CA VAL A 62 2.77 -4.41 0.40
C VAL A 62 2.97 -4.53 1.91
N VAL A 63 3.36 -3.44 2.57
CA VAL A 63 3.56 -3.38 4.01
C VAL A 63 2.25 -3.74 4.74
N TYR A 64 1.14 -3.05 4.45
CA TYR A 64 -0.13 -3.32 5.13
C TYR A 64 -0.70 -4.71 4.82
N ALA A 65 -0.52 -5.21 3.60
CA ALA A 65 -0.92 -6.57 3.26
C ALA A 65 -0.16 -7.60 4.09
N CYS A 66 1.15 -7.49 4.23
CA CYS A 66 1.92 -8.42 5.06
C CYS A 66 1.62 -8.29 6.56
N MET A 67 1.32 -7.08 7.06
CA MET A 67 0.80 -6.90 8.43
C MET A 67 -0.52 -7.64 8.65
N ARG A 68 -1.41 -7.66 7.65
CA ARG A 68 -2.66 -8.41 7.73
C ARG A 68 -2.43 -9.92 7.62
N PHE A 69 -1.54 -10.37 6.74
CA PHE A 69 -1.24 -11.80 6.59
C PHE A 69 -0.65 -12.44 7.85
N LYS A 70 -0.03 -11.66 8.74
CA LYS A 70 0.44 -12.11 10.06
C LYS A 70 -0.68 -12.41 11.08
N ARG A 71 -1.93 -12.04 10.77
CA ARG A 71 -3.06 -12.17 11.70
C ARG A 71 -4.01 -13.29 11.28
N PHE A 72 -4.70 -13.86 12.25
CA PHE A 72 -5.72 -14.88 12.05
C PHE A 72 -7.08 -14.35 12.50
N LEU A 73 -8.14 -14.77 11.79
CA LEU A 73 -9.52 -14.51 12.18
C LEU A 73 -9.88 -15.38 13.40
N PRO A 74 -10.95 -15.04 14.15
CA PRO A 74 -11.41 -15.86 15.28
C PRO A 74 -11.71 -17.32 14.91
N SER A 75 -12.07 -17.58 13.65
CA SER A 75 -12.34 -18.90 13.08
C SER A 75 -11.06 -19.70 12.73
N GLY A 76 -9.88 -19.09 12.83
CA GLY A 76 -8.58 -19.75 12.63
C GLY A 76 -7.99 -19.62 11.24
N GLU A 77 -8.70 -19.05 10.26
CA GLU A 77 -8.16 -18.76 8.94
C GLU A 77 -7.26 -17.52 8.97
N ARG A 78 -6.23 -17.53 8.12
CA ARG A 78 -5.35 -16.37 7.93
C ARG A 78 -6.14 -15.20 7.35
N CYS A 79 -5.92 -14.00 7.89
CA CYS A 79 -6.54 -12.80 7.35
C CYS A 79 -6.05 -12.53 5.91
N GLY A 80 -6.98 -12.18 5.03
CA GLY A 80 -6.68 -11.65 3.70
C GLY A 80 -6.44 -10.14 3.70
N PHE A 81 -6.08 -9.63 2.52
CA PHE A 81 -5.96 -8.20 2.24
C PHE A 81 -6.67 -7.91 0.91
N PHE A 82 -7.52 -6.90 0.89
CA PHE A 82 -8.24 -6.48 -0.31
C PHE A 82 -7.48 -5.36 -1.01
N LEU A 83 -7.00 -5.61 -2.23
CA LEU A 83 -6.33 -4.62 -3.05
C LEU A 83 -7.34 -3.91 -3.97
N GLY A 84 -7.86 -2.79 -3.49
CA GLY A 84 -8.93 -2.00 -4.13
C GLY A 84 -8.47 -0.84 -5.02
N ASP A 85 -7.18 -0.74 -5.33
CA ASP A 85 -6.64 0.41 -6.06
C ASP A 85 -7.23 0.56 -7.47
N GLY A 86 -7.32 1.81 -7.93
CA GLY A 86 -7.79 2.15 -9.27
C GLY A 86 -7.03 1.45 -10.40
N ALA A 87 -7.62 1.44 -11.61
CA ALA A 87 -6.88 1.04 -12.80
C ALA A 87 -5.66 1.96 -13.01
N GLY A 88 -4.57 1.43 -13.54
CA GLY A 88 -3.33 2.18 -13.77
C GLY A 88 -2.38 2.28 -12.57
N VAL A 89 -2.84 2.07 -11.33
CA VAL A 89 -2.00 2.12 -10.10
C VAL A 89 -0.94 1.01 -10.05
N GLY A 90 -0.97 0.03 -10.97
CA GLY A 90 0.06 -1.00 -11.05
C GLY A 90 -0.14 -2.19 -10.10
N LYS A 91 -1.39 -2.65 -9.91
CA LYS A 91 -1.73 -3.83 -9.10
C LYS A 91 -0.90 -5.09 -9.36
N GLY A 92 -0.55 -5.35 -10.63
CA GLY A 92 0.33 -6.48 -10.97
C GLY A 92 1.70 -6.39 -10.30
N ARG A 93 2.26 -5.18 -10.16
CA ARG A 93 3.52 -4.93 -9.48
C ARG A 93 3.40 -5.09 -7.96
N GLN A 94 2.30 -4.63 -7.36
CA GLN A 94 2.01 -4.85 -5.93
C GLN A 94 1.91 -6.36 -5.62
N ILE A 95 1.19 -7.12 -6.46
CA ILE A 95 1.06 -8.57 -6.31
C ILE A 95 2.42 -9.26 -6.52
N ALA A 96 3.20 -8.87 -7.54
CA ALA A 96 4.52 -9.44 -7.76
C ALA A 96 5.48 -9.18 -6.58
N ALA A 97 5.42 -7.97 -6.01
CA ALA A 97 6.15 -7.64 -4.79
C ALA A 97 5.72 -8.53 -3.62
N LEU A 98 4.41 -8.76 -3.42
CA LEU A 98 3.88 -9.67 -2.42
C LEU A 98 4.34 -11.12 -2.59
N VAL A 99 4.41 -11.62 -3.83
CA VAL A 99 4.96 -12.96 -4.09
C VAL A 99 6.45 -13.04 -3.75
N LYS A 100 7.19 -11.94 -3.96
CA LYS A 100 8.61 -11.86 -3.63
C LYS A 100 8.88 -11.79 -2.12
N VAL A 101 8.09 -11.01 -1.36
CA VAL A 101 8.15 -11.04 0.11
C VAL A 101 7.46 -12.30 0.61
N SER A 102 8.21 -13.40 0.73
CA SER A 102 7.72 -14.72 1.13
C SER A 102 6.69 -14.65 2.27
N PRO A 103 5.51 -15.31 2.14
CA PRO A 103 4.49 -15.37 3.20
C PRO A 103 4.92 -16.07 4.49
N GLN A 104 6.12 -16.68 4.53
CA GLN A 104 6.72 -17.23 5.74
C GLN A 104 7.57 -16.21 6.51
N ALA A 105 7.92 -15.10 5.86
CA ALA A 105 8.51 -13.91 6.50
C ALA A 105 7.43 -12.90 6.94
N CYS A 106 6.21 -13.08 6.44
CA CYS A 106 4.96 -12.63 7.02
C CYS A 106 4.32 -13.83 7.79
#